data_AF-A0A2W4KXG3-F1
#
_entry.id   AF-A0A2W4KXG3-F1
#
_cell.length_a   1.000
_cell.length_b   1.000
_cell.length_c   1.000
_cell.angle_alpha   90.00
_cell.angle_beta   90.00
_cell.angle_gamma   90.00
#
_symmetry.space_group_name_H-M   'P 1'
#
loop_
_entity.id
_entity.type
_entity.pdbx_description
1 polymer ?
#
loop_
_entity_poly.entity_id
_entity_poly.type
_entity_poly.pdbx_seq_one_letter_code
_entity_poly.pdbx_strand_id
1 'polypeptide(L)'
;MTKRKRISARDLHKKWLKEDPNYRKAYKDLEEEFSLASALIGARSAAGLTQEELARRMNTTQTVIARLESGRAKPSTRTLERFAAATGHRLRISFERIEASGTR
;
A
#
# COMPACT_ATOMS: atom_id res chain seq x y z
N MET A 1 28.93 23.79 19.85
CA MET A 1 27.76 22.87 19.79
C MET A 1 27.45 22.56 18.33
N THR A 2 27.78 21.36 17.85
CA THR A 2 27.54 20.97 16.44
C THR A 2 26.05 20.72 16.23
N LYS A 3 25.37 21.57 15.45
CA LYS A 3 23.95 21.40 15.10
C LYS A 3 23.76 20.06 14.36
N ARG A 4 23.06 19.10 14.96
CA ARG A 4 22.62 17.88 14.26
C ARG A 4 21.65 18.28 13.14
N LYS A 5 22.04 18.02 11.89
CA LYS A 5 21.19 18.25 10.71
C LYS A 5 20.04 17.23 10.75
N ARG A 6 18.80 17.71 10.95
CA ARG A 6 17.61 16.85 10.85
C ARG A 6 17.35 16.57 9.37
N ILE A 7 17.29 15.30 9.00
CA ILE A 7 16.91 14.87 7.65
C ILE A 7 15.53 14.22 7.77
N SER A 8 14.63 14.53 6.84
CA SER A 8 13.30 13.89 6.83
C SER A 8 13.42 12.44 6.35
N ALA A 9 12.54 11.57 6.84
CA ALA A 9 12.47 10.18 6.37
C ALA A 9 12.24 10.09 4.85
N ARG A 10 11.47 11.04 4.29
CA ARG A 10 11.23 11.15 2.85
C ARG A 10 12.51 11.44 2.07
N ASP A 11 13.34 12.35 2.58
CA ASP A 11 14.59 12.73 1.90
C ASP A 11 15.65 11.62 2.01
N LEU A 12 15.71 10.94 3.16
CA LEU A 12 16.54 9.73 3.33
C LEU A 12 16.12 8.62 2.37
N HIS A 13 14.81 8.36 2.27
CA HIS A 13 14.26 7.35 1.37
C HIS A 13 14.61 7.65 -0.10
N LYS A 14 14.40 8.89 -0.57
CA LYS A 14 14.78 9.30 -1.93
C LYS A 14 16.28 9.12 -2.20
N LYS A 15 17.12 9.47 -1.22
CA LYS A 15 18.57 9.32 -1.32
C LYS A 15 18.96 7.85 -1.47
N TRP A 16 18.49 6.98 -0.57
CA TRP A 16 18.83 5.55 -0.59
C TRP A 16 18.23 4.82 -1.80
N LEU A 17 17.03 5.17 -2.25
CA LEU A 17 16.50 4.66 -3.52
C LEU A 17 17.42 4.97 -4.70
N LYS A 18 18.11 6.11 -4.70
CA LYS A 18 19.02 6.52 -5.79
C LYS A 18 20.41 5.91 -5.64
N GLU A 19 20.94 5.87 -4.42
CA GLU A 19 22.36 5.61 -4.17
C GLU A 19 22.66 4.18 -3.71
N ASP A 20 21.70 3.47 -3.14
CA ASP A 20 21.91 2.15 -2.54
C ASP A 20 21.14 1.05 -3.29
N PRO A 21 21.83 0.19 -4.08
CA PRO A 21 21.21 -0.92 -4.79
C PRO A 21 20.55 -1.96 -3.89
N ASN A 22 21.10 -2.21 -2.69
CA ASN A 22 20.53 -3.17 -1.74
C ASN A 22 19.25 -2.62 -1.13
N TYR A 23 19.24 -1.33 -0.76
CA TYR A 23 18.04 -0.64 -0.33
C TYR A 23 16.97 -0.65 -1.43
N ARG A 24 17.34 -0.34 -2.68
CA ARG A 24 16.41 -0.34 -3.82
C ARG A 24 15.80 -1.72 -4.04
N LYS A 25 16.61 -2.78 -4.01
CA LYS A 25 16.12 -4.16 -4.14
C LYS A 25 15.17 -4.52 -3.01
N ALA A 26 15.59 -4.32 -1.75
CA ALA A 26 14.76 -4.61 -0.59
C ALA A 26 13.45 -3.81 -0.60
N TYR A 27 13.49 -2.54 -1.03
CA TYR A 27 12.30 -1.70 -1.15
C TYR A 27 11.36 -2.17 -2.26
N LYS A 28 11.89 -2.59 -3.41
CA LYS A 28 11.09 -3.15 -4.51
C LYS A 28 10.41 -4.46 -4.10
N ASP A 29 11.15 -5.36 -3.46
CA ASP A 29 10.60 -6.62 -2.93
C ASP A 29 9.45 -6.33 -1.92
N LEU A 30 9.59 -5.26 -1.14
CA LEU A 30 8.57 -4.80 -0.20
C LEU A 30 7.36 -4.12 -0.88
N GLU A 31 7.59 -3.40 -1.98
CA GLU A 31 6.53 -2.76 -2.77
C GLU A 31 5.57 -3.78 -3.36
N GLU A 32 6.09 -4.93 -3.83
CA GLU A 32 5.26 -6.06 -4.26
C GLU A 32 4.36 -6.55 -3.11
N GLU A 33 4.91 -6.70 -1.90
CA GLU A 33 4.19 -7.12 -0.70
C GLU A 33 3.11 -6.12 -0.25
N PHE A 34 3.35 -4.81 -0.42
CA PHE A 34 2.45 -3.74 0.00
C PHE A 34 1.61 -3.12 -1.13
N SER A 35 1.68 -3.66 -2.35
CA SER A 35 0.94 -3.16 -3.51
C SER A 35 -0.57 -3.08 -3.25
N LEU A 36 -1.16 -4.16 -2.72
CA LEU A 36 -2.57 -4.21 -2.36
C LEU A 36 -2.92 -3.24 -1.23
N ALA A 37 -2.12 -3.20 -0.17
CA ALA A 37 -2.33 -2.29 0.96
C ALA A 37 -2.34 -0.82 0.51
N SER A 38 -1.39 -0.45 -0.34
CA SER A 38 -1.27 0.89 -0.92
C SER A 38 -2.47 1.24 -1.79
N ALA A 39 -2.97 0.30 -2.60
CA ALA A 39 -4.18 0.48 -3.40
C ALA A 39 -5.42 0.72 -2.52
N LEU A 40 -5.58 -0.02 -1.42
CA LEU A 40 -6.69 0.14 -0.48
C LEU A 40 -6.65 1.49 0.24
N ILE A 41 -5.48 1.89 0.75
CA ILE A 41 -5.27 3.20 1.40
C ILE A 41 -5.54 4.33 0.41
N GLY A 42 -5.07 4.17 -0.84
CA GLY A 42 -5.29 5.12 -1.92
C GLY A 42 -6.76 5.31 -2.23
N ALA A 43 -7.51 4.22 -2.42
CA ALA A 43 -8.95 4.27 -2.68
C ALA A 43 -9.73 4.91 -1.53
N ARG A 44 -9.40 4.58 -0.27
CA ARG A 44 -10.03 5.20 0.90
C ARG A 44 -9.74 6.71 0.96
N SER A 45 -8.48 7.09 0.75
CA SER A 45 -8.06 8.50 0.84
C SER A 45 -8.66 9.34 -0.29
N ALA A 46 -8.75 8.80 -1.50
CA ALA A 46 -9.42 9.44 -2.63
C ALA A 46 -10.94 9.63 -2.39
N ALA A 47 -11.56 8.72 -1.64
CA ALA A 47 -12.95 8.85 -1.20
C ALA A 47 -13.14 9.83 -0.03
N GLY A 48 -12.05 10.41 0.51
CA GLY A 48 -12.10 11.35 1.63
C GLY A 48 -12.52 10.71 2.96
N LEU A 49 -12.34 9.39 3.13
CA LEU A 49 -12.82 8.66 4.30
C LEU A 49 -11.71 8.37 5.30
N THR A 50 -12.04 8.46 6.59
CA THR A 50 -11.27 7.84 7.67
C THR A 50 -11.48 6.31 7.68
N GLN A 51 -10.62 5.57 8.38
CA GLN A 51 -10.80 4.12 8.53
C GLN A 51 -12.11 3.77 9.25
N GLU A 52 -12.54 4.60 10.20
CA GLU A 52 -13.79 4.43 10.96
C GLU A 52 -15.01 4.67 10.10
N GLU A 53 -14.99 5.70 9.25
CA GLU A 53 -16.08 5.98 8.31
C GLU A 53 -16.23 4.86 7.28
N LEU A 54 -15.10 4.38 6.73
CA LEU A 54 -15.12 3.24 5.83
C LEU A 54 -15.64 1.98 6.52
N ALA A 55 -15.23 1.73 7.77
CA ALA A 55 -15.72 0.60 8.55
C ALA A 55 -17.25 0.65 8.71
N ARG A 56 -17.81 1.82 9.01
CA ARG A 56 -19.26 2.03 9.07
C ARG A 56 -19.94 1.72 7.74
N ARG A 57 -19.42 2.23 6.62
CA ARG A 57 -19.97 1.95 5.27
C ARG A 57 -19.90 0.46 4.91
N MET A 58 -18.84 -0.22 5.32
CA MET A 58 -18.63 -1.64 5.08
C MET A 58 -19.30 -2.53 6.13
N ASN A 59 -20.04 -1.98 7.10
CA ASN A 59 -20.62 -2.72 8.22
C ASN A 59 -19.61 -3.68 8.88
N THR A 60 -18.47 -3.14 9.28
CA THR A 60 -17.35 -3.85 9.92
C THR A 60 -16.70 -2.95 10.98
N THR A 61 -15.57 -3.37 11.56
CA THR A 61 -14.84 -2.59 12.56
C THR A 61 -13.64 -1.85 11.96
N GLN A 62 -13.24 -0.74 12.60
CA GLN A 62 -12.02 -0.02 12.25
C GLN A 62 -10.80 -0.95 12.27
N THR A 63 -10.72 -1.86 13.26
CA THR A 63 -9.64 -2.86 13.36
C THR A 63 -9.55 -3.75 12.12
N VAL A 64 -10.70 -4.14 11.54
CA VAL A 64 -10.72 -4.91 10.29
C VAL A 64 -10.18 -4.07 9.13
N ILE A 65 -10.60 -2.81 9.00
CA ILE A 65 -10.07 -1.90 7.97
C ILE A 65 -8.57 -1.68 8.13
N ALA A 66 -8.10 -1.41 9.35
CA ALA A 66 -6.68 -1.25 9.65
C ALA A 66 -5.88 -2.52 9.31
N ARG A 67 -6.44 -3.70 9.57
CA ARG A 67 -5.80 -4.98 9.19
C ARG A 67 -5.71 -5.13 7.67
N LEU A 68 -6.75 -4.75 6.93
CA LEU A 68 -6.74 -4.76 5.46
C LEU A 68 -5.68 -3.79 4.91
N GLU A 69 -5.65 -2.56 5.41
CA GLU A 69 -4.70 -1.53 4.99
C GLU A 69 -3.26 -1.80 5.44
N SER A 70 -3.05 -2.66 6.43
CA SER A 70 -1.71 -3.04 6.88
C SER A 70 -1.03 -4.08 5.99
N GLY A 71 -1.74 -4.69 5.05
CA GLY A 71 -1.23 -5.81 4.24
C GLY A 71 -1.13 -7.15 5.01
N ARG A 72 -1.36 -7.16 6.33
CA ARG A 72 -1.30 -8.38 7.17
C ARG A 72 -2.43 -9.38 6.90
N ALA A 73 -3.49 -8.95 6.21
CA ALA A 73 -4.56 -9.82 5.78
C ALA A 73 -4.58 -9.94 4.27
N LYS A 74 -4.81 -11.15 3.77
CA LYS A 74 -5.19 -11.42 2.38
C LYS A 74 -6.71 -11.41 2.28
N PRO A 75 -7.35 -10.28 1.88
CA PRO A 75 -8.80 -10.24 1.70
C PRO A 75 -9.26 -11.17 0.60
N SER A 76 -10.49 -11.69 0.73
CA SER A 76 -11.17 -12.32 -0.40
C SER A 76 -11.55 -11.28 -1.45
N THR A 77 -11.76 -11.74 -2.69
CA THR A 77 -12.30 -10.91 -3.77
C THR A 77 -13.62 -10.23 -3.39
N ARG A 78 -14.52 -10.94 -2.70
CA ARG A 78 -15.76 -10.36 -2.14
C ARG A 78 -15.51 -9.18 -1.20
N THR A 79 -14.47 -9.26 -0.36
CA THR A 79 -14.10 -8.13 0.51
C THR A 79 -13.59 -6.94 -0.32
N LEU A 80 -12.79 -7.20 -1.36
CA LEU A 80 -12.30 -6.15 -2.26
C LEU A 80 -13.43 -5.47 -3.03
N GLU A 81 -14.43 -6.21 -3.49
CA GLU A 81 -15.63 -5.67 -4.16
C GLU A 81 -16.42 -4.76 -3.22
N ARG A 82 -16.66 -5.20 -1.98
CA ARG A 82 -17.34 -4.39 -0.96
C ARG A 82 -16.55 -3.14 -0.60
N PHE A 83 -15.23 -3.25 -0.52
CA PHE A 83 -14.34 -2.12 -0.26
C PHE A 83 -14.45 -1.09 -1.39
N ALA A 84 -14.34 -1.55 -2.65
CA ALA A 84 -14.48 -0.70 -3.83
C ALA A 84 -15.86 -0.01 -3.86
N ALA A 85 -16.95 -0.73 -3.60
CA ALA A 85 -18.28 -0.13 -3.52
C ALA A 85 -18.38 0.94 -2.43
N ALA A 86 -17.84 0.68 -1.23
CA ALA A 86 -17.89 1.62 -0.11
C ALA A 86 -17.05 2.90 -0.32
N THR A 87 -16.01 2.82 -1.14
CA THR A 87 -15.16 3.95 -1.54
C THR A 87 -15.59 4.59 -2.86
N GLY A 88 -16.64 4.10 -3.54
CA GLY A 88 -17.08 4.64 -4.84
C GLY A 88 -16.16 4.30 -6.01
N HIS A 89 -15.40 3.21 -5.91
CA HIS A 89 -14.48 2.72 -6.93
C HIS A 89 -15.02 1.46 -7.62
N ARG A 90 -14.40 1.09 -8.75
CA ARG A 90 -14.59 -0.20 -9.42
C ARG A 90 -13.36 -1.08 -9.17
N LEU A 91 -13.58 -2.33 -8.75
CA LEU A 91 -12.50 -3.32 -8.67
C LEU A 91 -12.09 -3.77 -10.07
N ARG A 92 -10.80 -3.62 -10.40
CA ARG A 92 -10.19 -4.17 -11.61
C ARG A 92 -8.94 -4.95 -11.20
N ILE A 93 -8.87 -6.23 -11.58
CA ILE A 93 -7.73 -7.10 -11.32
C ILE A 93 -7.05 -7.38 -12.66
N SER A 94 -5.72 -7.24 -12.70
CA SER A 94 -4.88 -7.55 -13.85
C SER A 94 -3.67 -8.36 -13.41
N PHE A 95 -3.16 -9.19 -14.30
CA PHE A 95 -1.90 -9.91 -14.10
C PHE A 95 -0.79 -9.16 -14.84
N GLU A 96 0.35 -9.00 -14.19
CA GLU A 96 1.54 -8.42 -14.79
C GLU A 96 2.53 -9.52 -15.15
N ARG A 97 3.22 -9.34 -16.28
CA ARG A 97 4.27 -10.27 -16.70
C ARG A 97 5.48 -10.04 -15.82
N ILE A 98 5.89 -11.07 -15.10
CA ILE A 98 7.19 -11.08 -14.43
C ILE A 98 8.21 -11.33 -15.53
N GLU A 99 9.00 -10.32 -15.89
CA GLU A 99 10.14 -10.50 -16.80
C GLU A 99 11.09 -11.50 -16.14
N ALA A 100 11.18 -12.71 -16.71
CA ALA A 100 12.17 -13.69 -16.29
C ALA A 100 13.54 -13.05 -16.51
N SER A 101 14.29 -12.84 -15.42
CA SER A 101 15.72 -12.51 -15.51
C SER A 101 16.37 -13.55 -16.42
N GLY A 102 16.84 -13.10 -17.58
CA GLY A 102 17.22 -13.96 -18.69
C GLY A 102 18.14 -15.11 -18.28
N THR A 103 17.72 -16.32 -18.62
CA THR A 103 18.64 -17.42 -18.93
C THR A 103 18.10 -18.05 -20.20
N ARG A 104 18.62 -17.55 -21.32
CA ARG A 104 18.79 -18.32 -22.56
C ARG A 104 20.28 -18.53 -22.74
#